data_AF-A0A370G6H8-F1
#
_entry.id   AF-A0A370G6H8-F1
#
_cell.length_a   1.000
_cell.length_b   1.000
_cell.length_c   1.000
_cell.angle_alpha   90.00
_cell.angle_beta   90.00
_cell.angle_gamma   90.00
#
_symmetry.space_group_name_H-M   'P 1'
#
loop_
_entity.id
_entity.type
_entity.pdbx_description
1 polymer ?
#
loop_
_entity_poly.entity_id
_entity_poly.type
_entity_poly.pdbx_seq_one_letter_code
_entity_poly.pdbx_strand_id
1 'polypeptide(L)'
;MSLIEIIVLPMLMGGIGGLGHILVFKDGEFTLPRKFVTDEGEKHYIFGSSKDIIIGIIAGFLSVLPVMDTVPVWYVIYISLVSGIGGSSVITRKLEQNLECTRQHYLGEISRYQFETASHQGSTIHNEVNTVGDVERRESEN
;
A
#
# COMPACT_ATOMS: atom_id res chain seq x y z
N MET A 1 16.64 -34.36 -6.33
CA MET A 1 16.59 -33.34 -5.27
C MET A 1 15.47 -33.67 -4.30
N SER A 2 15.67 -33.40 -3.01
CA SER A 2 14.60 -33.51 -2.00
C SER A 2 13.59 -32.36 -2.16
N LEU A 3 12.34 -32.56 -1.74
CA LEU A 3 11.33 -31.48 -1.63
C LEU A 3 11.84 -30.26 -0.86
N ILE A 4 12.72 -30.47 0.12
CA ILE A 4 13.37 -29.42 0.90
C ILE A 4 14.28 -28.55 0.01
N GLU A 5 15.04 -29.16 -0.89
CA GLU A 5 15.96 -28.46 -1.80
C GLU A 5 15.20 -27.71 -2.92
N ILE A 6 14.01 -28.19 -3.29
CA ILE A 6 13.20 -27.63 -4.37
C ILE A 6 12.33 -26.47 -3.88
N ILE A 7 11.92 -26.49 -2.61
CA ILE A 7 10.95 -25.52 -2.08
C ILE A 7 11.58 -24.64 -1.02
N VAL A 8 12.14 -25.24 0.03
CA VAL A 8 12.62 -24.51 1.22
C VAL A 8 13.87 -23.71 0.89
N LEU A 9 14.81 -24.30 0.15
CA LEU A 9 16.07 -23.63 -0.18
C LEU A 9 15.87 -22.38 -1.06
N PRO A 10 15.10 -22.41 -2.18
CA PRO A 10 14.78 -21.21 -2.97
C PRO A 10 14.07 -20.13 -2.17
N MET A 11 13.15 -20.51 -1.29
CA MET A 11 12.41 -19.57 -0.45
C MET A 11 13.35 -18.87 0.53
N LEU A 12 14.23 -19.62 1.20
CA LEU A 12 15.22 -19.03 2.11
C LEU A 12 16.19 -18.11 1.37
N MET A 13 16.74 -18.55 0.23
CA MET A 13 17.67 -17.76 -0.58
C MET A 13 17.01 -16.52 -1.17
N GLY A 14 15.75 -16.63 -1.61
CA GLY A 14 14.93 -15.50 -2.03
C GLY A 14 14.70 -14.50 -0.90
N GLY A 15 14.38 -14.98 0.30
CA GLY A 15 14.23 -14.14 1.49
C GLY A 15 15.52 -13.42 1.89
N ILE A 16 16.67 -14.10 1.81
CA ILE A 16 17.99 -13.48 1.99
C ILE A 16 18.24 -12.44 0.90
N GLY A 17 17.82 -12.69 -0.34
CA GLY A 17 17.85 -11.71 -1.42
C GLY A 17 17.01 -10.47 -1.11
N GLY A 18 15.81 -10.66 -0.52
CA GLY A 18 14.98 -9.57 -0.01
C GLY A 18 15.64 -8.77 1.12
N LEU A 19 16.37 -9.43 2.02
CA LEU A 19 17.20 -8.74 3.03
C LEU A 19 18.36 -7.96 2.40
N GLY A 20 19.03 -8.56 1.41
CA GLY A 20 20.07 -7.90 0.62
C GLY A 20 19.53 -6.65 -0.10
N HIS A 21 18.30 -6.70 -0.59
CA HIS A 21 17.63 -5.53 -1.17
C HIS A 21 17.51 -4.38 -0.14
N ILE A 22 17.08 -4.67 1.09
CA ILE A 22 16.97 -3.65 2.15
C ILE A 22 18.35 -3.04 2.46
N LEU A 23 19.38 -3.88 2.57
CA LEU A 23 20.73 -3.42 2.88
C LEU A 23 21.33 -2.53 1.78
N VAL A 24 21.11 -2.89 0.51
CA VAL A 24 21.74 -2.21 -0.63
C VAL A 24 20.93 -1.02 -1.13
N PHE A 25 19.60 -1.12 -1.15
CA PHE A 25 18.72 -0.14 -1.80
C PHE A 25 17.90 0.71 -0.84
N LYS A 26 17.86 0.36 0.45
CA LYS A 26 17.21 1.16 1.50
C LYS A 26 18.19 1.65 2.55
N ASP A 27 19.48 1.74 2.22
CA ASP A 27 20.56 2.16 3.12
C ASP A 27 20.60 1.39 4.46
N GLY A 28 20.09 0.15 4.47
CA GLY A 28 19.96 -0.67 5.67
C GLY A 28 18.86 -0.23 6.64
N GLU A 29 17.98 0.71 6.27
CA GLU A 29 16.84 1.11 7.09
C GLU A 29 15.80 0.00 7.17
N PHE A 30 15.95 -0.84 8.19
CA PHE A 30 15.00 -1.89 8.49
C PHE A 30 13.83 -1.35 9.33
N THR A 31 12.67 -1.18 8.70
CA THR A 31 11.44 -0.77 9.38
C THR A 31 10.59 -1.99 9.72
N LEU A 32 10.35 -2.20 11.02
CA LEU A 32 9.45 -3.25 11.48
C LEU A 32 8.00 -2.89 11.16
N PRO A 33 7.13 -3.91 10.95
CA PRO A 33 5.71 -3.66 10.72
C PRO A 33 5.11 -2.92 11.91
N ARG A 34 4.48 -1.78 11.64
CA ARG A 34 3.89 -0.92 12.67
C ARG A 34 2.39 -0.79 12.43
N LYS A 35 1.64 -0.88 13.52
CA LYS A 35 0.21 -0.63 13.52
C LYS A 35 -0.02 0.83 13.87
N PHE A 36 -0.75 1.54 13.03
CA PHE A 36 -1.25 2.88 13.33
C PHE A 36 -2.76 2.79 13.58
N VAL A 37 -3.22 3.56 14.57
CA VAL A 37 -4.64 3.77 14.82
C VAL A 37 -4.92 5.21 14.43
N THR A 38 -5.83 5.43 13.49
CA THR A 38 -6.24 6.79 13.10
C THR A 38 -7.10 7.42 14.21
N ASP A 39 -7.25 8.75 14.18
CA ASP A 39 -8.11 9.47 15.14
C ASP A 39 -9.58 9.01 15.09
N GLU A 40 -10.00 8.39 13.97
CA GLU A 40 -11.31 7.77 13.79
C GLU A 40 -11.40 6.32 14.30
N GLY A 41 -10.31 5.78 14.86
CA GLY A 41 -10.25 4.43 15.45
C GLY A 41 -9.93 3.31 14.46
N GLU A 42 -9.65 3.61 13.19
CA GLU A 42 -9.30 2.60 12.20
C GLU A 42 -7.87 2.09 12.39
N LYS A 43 -7.68 0.78 12.25
CA LYS A 43 -6.40 0.10 12.46
C LYS A 43 -5.74 -0.15 11.12
N HIS A 44 -4.75 0.65 10.77
CA HIS A 44 -3.94 0.50 9.56
C HIS A 44 -2.64 -0.24 9.85
N TYR A 45 -2.31 -1.22 9.00
CA TYR A 45 -1.12 -2.05 9.15
C TYR A 45 -0.08 -1.66 8.09
N ILE A 46 1.07 -1.17 8.53
CA ILE A 46 2.17 -0.79 7.65
C ILE A 46 3.22 -1.90 7.75
N PHE A 47 3.40 -2.66 6.67
CA PHE A 47 4.31 -3.81 6.65
C PHE A 47 5.81 -3.43 6.63
N GLY A 48 6.16 -2.15 6.48
CA GLY A 48 7.56 -1.67 6.58
C GLY A 48 8.50 -2.38 5.59
N SER A 49 9.69 -2.76 6.05
CA SER A 49 10.70 -3.50 5.28
C SER A 49 10.45 -5.02 5.24
N SER A 50 9.48 -5.54 6.00
CA SER A 50 9.11 -6.96 5.94
C SER A 50 8.49 -7.36 4.59
N LYS A 51 7.92 -6.40 3.85
CA LYS A 51 7.40 -6.61 2.49
C LYS A 51 8.49 -7.09 1.52
N ASP A 52 9.70 -6.56 1.64
CA ASP A 52 10.82 -6.90 0.76
C ASP A 52 11.29 -8.35 0.99
N ILE A 53 11.23 -8.84 2.23
CA ILE A 53 11.54 -10.25 2.55
C ILE A 53 10.49 -11.18 1.93
N ILE A 54 9.21 -10.86 2.09
CA ILE A 54 8.10 -11.67 1.56
C ILE A 54 8.16 -11.71 0.03
N ILE A 55 8.36 -10.55 -0.60
CA ILE A 55 8.54 -10.46 -2.05
C ILE A 55 9.77 -11.28 -2.48
N GLY A 56 10.88 -11.18 -1.74
CA GLY A 56 12.08 -11.96 -1.99
C GLY A 56 11.83 -13.47 -1.96
N ILE A 57 11.12 -13.97 -0.94
CA ILE A 57 10.74 -15.40 -0.81
C ILE A 57 9.94 -15.86 -2.03
N ILE A 58 8.91 -15.10 -2.41
CA ILE A 58 8.03 -15.43 -3.54
C ILE A 58 8.82 -15.40 -4.85
N ALA A 59 9.62 -14.36 -5.08
CA ALA A 59 10.44 -14.21 -6.27
C ALA A 59 11.49 -15.32 -6.38
N GLY A 60 12.12 -15.68 -5.26
CA GLY A 60 13.09 -16.77 -5.19
C GLY A 60 12.47 -18.12 -5.55
N PHE A 61 11.29 -18.42 -5.01
CA PHE A 61 10.55 -19.65 -5.34
C PHE A 61 10.10 -19.69 -6.81
N LEU A 62 9.43 -18.64 -7.30
CA LEU A 62 8.92 -18.58 -8.67
C LEU A 62 10.04 -18.69 -9.73
N SER A 63 11.23 -18.16 -9.42
CA SER A 63 12.36 -18.19 -10.35
C SER A 63 12.94 -19.59 -10.59
N VAL A 64 12.72 -20.53 -9.67
CA VAL A 64 13.29 -21.89 -9.73
C VAL A 64 12.32 -22.89 -10.37
N LEU A 65 11.02 -22.61 -10.33
CA LEU A 65 9.99 -23.47 -10.95
C LEU A 65 10.29 -23.91 -12.40
N PRO A 66 10.76 -23.04 -13.32
CA PRO A 66 10.98 -23.45 -14.71
C PRO A 66 12.25 -24.29 -14.92
N VAL A 67 13.15 -24.36 -13.94
CA VAL A 67 14.47 -25.00 -14.08
C VAL A 67 14.71 -26.12 -13.05
N MET A 68 13.73 -26.45 -12.21
CA MET A 68 13.94 -27.32 -11.03
C MET A 68 14.54 -28.70 -11.32
N ASP A 69 14.26 -29.27 -12.50
CA ASP A 69 14.72 -30.62 -12.88
C ASP A 69 16.00 -30.61 -13.72
N THR A 70 16.49 -29.43 -14.13
CA THR A 70 17.54 -29.32 -15.15
C THR A 70 18.85 -28.73 -14.64
N VAL A 71 18.84 -28.01 -13.51
CA VAL A 71 20.03 -27.32 -12.99
C VAL A 71 20.52 -27.86 -11.64
N PRO A 72 21.83 -27.79 -11.37
CA PRO A 72 22.39 -28.15 -10.08
C PRO A 72 21.95 -27.19 -8.96
N VAL A 73 21.97 -27.67 -7.71
CA VAL A 73 21.55 -26.93 -6.51
C VAL A 73 22.25 -25.56 -6.36
N TRP A 74 23.53 -25.45 -6.73
CA TRP A 74 24.25 -24.17 -6.67
C TRP A 74 23.63 -23.09 -7.57
N TYR A 75 23.09 -23.49 -8.73
CA TYR A 75 22.43 -22.56 -9.63
C TYR A 75 21.10 -22.08 -9.05
N VAL A 76 20.37 -22.98 -8.37
CA VAL A 76 19.14 -22.69 -7.62
C VAL A 76 19.38 -21.61 -6.55
N ILE A 77 20.48 -21.71 -5.81
CA ILE A 77 20.86 -20.69 -4.81
C ILE A 77 21.09 -19.33 -5.49
N TYR A 78 21.86 -19.30 -6.58
CA TYR A 78 22.21 -18.07 -7.28
C TYR A 78 20.98 -17.36 -7.87
N ILE A 79 20.17 -18.08 -8.65
CA ILE A 79 18.97 -17.52 -9.27
C ILE A 79 17.97 -17.02 -8.22
N SER A 80 17.76 -17.76 -7.13
CA SER A 80 16.86 -17.33 -6.07
C SER A 80 17.33 -16.06 -5.36
N LEU A 81 18.64 -15.92 -5.08
CA LEU A 81 19.20 -14.71 -4.48
C LEU A 81 19.04 -13.50 -5.41
N VAL A 82 19.43 -13.64 -6.68
CA VAL A 82 19.34 -12.55 -7.67
C VAL A 82 17.88 -12.15 -7.91
N SER A 83 16.98 -13.15 -8.01
CA SER A 83 15.54 -12.92 -8.12
C SER A 83 14.98 -12.25 -6.86
N GLY A 84 15.44 -12.64 -5.67
CA GLY A 84 15.05 -12.03 -4.41
C GLY A 84 15.41 -10.55 -4.34
N ILE A 85 16.63 -10.18 -4.74
CA ILE A 85 17.09 -8.78 -4.78
C ILE A 85 16.33 -7.99 -5.86
N GLY A 86 16.33 -8.49 -7.10
CA GLY A 86 15.77 -7.79 -8.24
C GLY A 86 14.24 -7.69 -8.18
N GLY A 87 13.58 -8.78 -7.79
CA GLY A 87 12.12 -8.85 -7.61
C GLY A 87 11.64 -7.87 -6.54
N SER A 88 12.34 -7.81 -5.41
CA SER A 88 12.04 -6.83 -4.35
C SER A 88 12.20 -5.40 -4.86
N SER A 89 13.27 -5.09 -5.60
CA SER A 89 13.50 -3.75 -6.15
C SER A 89 12.39 -3.27 -7.09
N VAL A 90 12.00 -4.12 -8.04
CA VAL A 90 11.00 -3.74 -9.05
C VAL A 90 9.60 -3.67 -8.45
N ILE A 91 9.21 -4.68 -7.66
CA ILE A 91 7.85 -4.78 -7.10
C ILE A 91 7.64 -3.71 -6.04
N THR A 92 8.59 -3.53 -5.11
CA THR A 92 8.49 -2.52 -4.05
C THR A 92 8.37 -1.11 -4.66
N ARG A 93 9.19 -0.80 -5.68
CA ARG A 93 9.12 0.50 -6.38
C ARG A 93 7.79 0.72 -7.08
N LYS A 94 7.26 -0.29 -7.76
CA LYS A 94 5.96 -0.19 -8.45
C LYS A 94 4.80 -0.06 -7.46
N LEU A 95 4.89 -0.73 -6.31
CA LEU A 95 3.91 -0.61 -5.24
C LEU A 95 3.89 0.81 -4.64
N GLU A 96 5.07 1.39 -4.42
CA GLU A 96 5.21 2.76 -3.91
C GLU A 96 4.69 3.80 -4.90
N GLN A 97 4.98 3.65 -6.19
CA GLN A 97 4.44 4.52 -7.24
C GLN A 97 2.91 4.48 -7.30
N ASN A 98 2.31 3.29 -7.23
CA ASN A 98 0.86 3.16 -7.22
C ASN A 98 0.23 3.75 -5.96
N LEU A 99 0.84 3.54 -4.79
CA LEU A 99 0.37 4.13 -3.54
C LEU A 99 0.41 5.67 -3.58
N GLU A 100 1.49 6.24 -4.10
CA GLU A 100 1.64 7.69 -4.23
C GLU A 100 0.62 8.28 -5.21
N CYS A 101 0.39 7.62 -6.35
CA CYS A 101 -0.64 8.01 -7.31
C CYS A 101 -2.04 8.01 -6.68
N THR A 102 -2.40 6.92 -5.98
CA THR A 102 -3.68 6.80 -5.28
C THR A 102 -3.83 7.86 -4.19
N ARG A 103 -2.76 8.14 -3.44
CA ARG A 103 -2.76 9.20 -2.42
C ARG A 103 -3.01 10.58 -3.03
N GLN A 104 -2.34 10.91 -4.12
CA GLN A 104 -2.51 12.19 -4.82
C GLN A 104 -3.93 12.33 -5.38
N HIS A 105 -4.50 11.24 -5.90
CA HIS A 105 -5.88 11.22 -6.36
C HIS A 105 -6.86 11.59 -5.23
N TYR A 106 -6.77 10.92 -4.07
CA TYR A 106 -7.65 11.20 -2.93
C TYR A 106 -7.45 12.61 -2.35
N LEU A 107 -6.21 13.10 -2.26
CA LEU A 107 -5.94 14.47 -1.81
C LEU A 107 -6.55 15.51 -2.77
N GLY A 108 -6.46 15.25 -4.08
CA GLY A 108 -7.12 16.07 -5.09
C GLY A 108 -8.63 16.08 -4.93
N GLU A 109 -9.24 14.92 -4.71
CA GLU A 109 -10.69 14.79 -4.49
C GLU A 109 -11.14 15.55 -3.24
N ILE A 110 -10.46 15.37 -2.11
CA ILE A 110 -10.74 16.10 -0.85
C ILE A 110 -10.60 17.61 -1.05
N SER A 111 -9.53 18.06 -1.72
CA SER A 111 -9.31 19.49 -1.99
C SER A 111 -10.43 20.07 -2.87
N ARG A 112 -10.94 19.29 -3.83
CA ARG A 112 -12.05 19.69 -4.68
C ARG A 112 -13.34 19.81 -3.88
N TYR A 113 -13.64 18.84 -3.01
CA TYR A 113 -14.80 18.90 -2.12
C TYR A 113 -14.73 20.09 -1.16
N GLN A 114 -13.55 20.41 -0.61
CA GLN A 114 -13.36 21.60 0.23
C GLN A 114 -13.53 22.90 -0.55
N PHE A 115 -13.05 22.96 -1.79
CA PHE A 115 -13.25 24.13 -2.65
C PHE A 115 -14.72 24.31 -3.06
N GLU A 116 -15.42 23.21 -3.39
CA GLU A 116 -16.84 23.22 -3.74
C GLU A 116 -17.71 23.64 -2.54
N THR A 117 -17.44 23.11 -1.34
CA THR A 117 -18.12 23.54 -0.10
C THR A 117 -17.80 24.99 0.29
N ALA A 118 -16.55 25.45 0.12
CA ALA A 118 -16.17 26.85 0.34
C ALA A 118 -16.81 27.81 -0.68
N SER A 119 -16.95 27.40 -1.94
CA SER A 119 -17.64 28.18 -2.97
C SER A 119 -19.15 28.31 -2.71
N HIS A 120 -19.76 27.26 -2.15
CA HIS A 120 -21.18 27.29 -1.74
C HIS A 120 -21.42 28.08 -0.45
N GLN A 121 -20.45 28.20 0.45
CA GLN A 121 -20.52 29.10 1.62
C GLN A 121 -20.33 30.59 1.27
N GLY A 122 -19.78 30.90 0.10
CA GLY A 122 -19.58 32.29 -0.37
C GLY A 122 -20.84 32.97 -0.95
N SER A 123 -21.95 32.23 -1.11
CA SER A 123 -23.23 32.80 -1.57
C SER A 123 -24.15 33.02 -0.37
N THR A 124 -23.95 34.14 0.33
CA THR A 124 -24.94 34.73 1.25
C THR A 124 -26.20 35.15 0.47
N ILE A 125 -27.04 34.18 0.11
CA ILE A 125 -28.47 34.48 -0.07
C ILE A 125 -29.05 34.49 1.34
N HIS A 126 -29.19 35.71 1.86
CA HIS A 126 -29.98 36.02 3.04
C HIS A 126 -31.43 35.61 2.74
N ASN A 127 -31.75 34.35 2.99
CA ASN A 127 -33.14 33.91 2.99
C ASN A 127 -33.63 34.07 4.42
N GLU A 128 -34.33 35.17 4.64
CA GLU A 128 -35.06 35.46 5.86
C GLU A 128 -36.05 34.30 6.07
N VAL A 129 -35.68 33.37 6.96
CA VAL A 129 -36.57 32.26 7.35
C VAL A 129 -37.66 32.89 8.20
N ASN A 130 -38.79 33.21 7.57
CA ASN A 130 -39.99 33.56 8.31
C ASN A 130 -40.36 32.37 9.21
N THR A 131 -40.29 32.59 10.51
CA THR A 131 -40.69 31.61 11.52
C THR A 131 -42.15 31.26 11.34
N VAL A 132 -42.47 29.97 11.48
CA VAL A 132 -43.77 29.32 11.25
C VAL A 132 -44.94 29.92 12.07
N GLY A 133 -44.68 30.88 12.96
CA GLY A 133 -45.71 31.54 13.79
C GLY A 133 -46.60 32.56 13.09
N ASP A 134 -46.24 33.08 11.90
CA ASP A 134 -47.04 34.13 11.23
C ASP A 134 -48.04 33.61 10.18
N VAL A 135 -48.00 32.31 9.84
CA VAL A 135 -48.94 31.71 8.88
C VAL A 135 -50.25 31.31 9.57
N GLU A 136 -50.21 30.97 10.85
CA GLU A 136 -51.38 30.45 11.58
C GLU A 136 -52.37 31.55 12.01
N ARG A 137 -51.97 32.83 11.97
CA ARG A 137 -52.85 33.95 12.33
C ARG A 137 -53.74 34.45 11.17
N ARG A 138 -53.50 34.01 9.93
CA ARG A 138 -54.31 34.44 8.77
C ARG A 138 -55.47 33.51 8.41
N GLU A 139 -55.55 32.31 8.99
CA GLU A 139 -56.69 31.40 8.75
C GLU A 139 -57.80 31.51 9.80
N SER A 140 -57.61 32.24 10.90
CA SER A 140 -58.65 32.37 11.94
C SER A 140 -59.53 33.64 11.84
N GLU A 141 -59.37 34.46 10.80
CA GLU A 141 -60.14 35.70 10.61
C GLU A 141 -60.90 35.77 9.26
N ASN A 142 -61.20 34.61 8.65
CA ASN A 142 -62.13 34.54 7.51
C ASN A 142 -63.33 33.64 7.80
#